data_AF-A0AAV3U535-F1
#
_entry.id   AF-A0AAV3U535-F1
#
_cell.length_a   1.000
_cell.length_b   1.000
_cell.length_c   1.000
_cell.angle_alpha   90.00
_cell.angle_beta   90.00
_cell.angle_gamma   90.00
#
_symmetry.space_group_name_H-M   'P 1'
#
loop_
_entity.id
_entity.type
_entity.pdbx_description
1 polymer ?
#
loop_
_entity_poly.entity_id
_entity_poly.type
_entity_poly.pdbx_seq_one_letter_code
_entity_poly.pdbx_strand_id
1 'polypeptide(L)'
;MEDEYTGVVAFKGIHYAAPPRGENRFRPRAPPANRSELLLATAYGSKCAQTGGSFGSASVSEDCLYLNVFTPDTTGEFPVMVWIHGGAFVAGSGNDPENGNPDYQPTYHPKVLVGQGVVVVTLNYRLRILGFLSHPILSVESGMGSGNYGIMDQQAALAWVQSNIEEEEYGGDPSNVTIFGESAGGHSVMTQLVSSQAQGLFHKAIVQSGTYAPSQLSLPLAEAIGAATPMTLGCDSAGDSAACLRRLPVQAILAAQGPVYLPSVDGNV
;
A
#
# COMPACT_ATOMS: atom_id res chain seq x y z
N MET A 1 1.98 -26.54 -20.23
CA MET A 1 1.70 -25.41 -19.34
C MET A 1 0.21 -25.21 -19.42
N GLU A 2 -0.54 -25.76 -18.46
CA GLU A 2 -1.94 -25.39 -18.29
C GLU A 2 -2.02 -23.90 -18.02
N ASP A 3 -2.97 -23.22 -18.66
CA ASP A 3 -3.16 -21.79 -18.51
C ASP A 3 -3.38 -21.46 -17.03
N GLU A 4 -2.43 -20.72 -16.44
CA GLU A 4 -2.42 -20.46 -14.99
C GLU A 4 -3.66 -19.69 -14.53
N TYR A 5 -4.45 -19.15 -15.46
CA TYR A 5 -5.65 -18.36 -15.19
C TYR A 5 -6.95 -18.93 -15.79
N THR A 6 -7.02 -20.22 -16.16
CA THR A 6 -8.31 -20.81 -16.59
C THR A 6 -9.40 -20.58 -15.53
N GLY A 7 -10.47 -19.86 -15.90
CA GLY A 7 -11.59 -19.49 -15.02
C GLY A 7 -11.38 -18.24 -14.17
N VAL A 8 -10.33 -17.45 -14.43
CA VAL A 8 -10.01 -16.20 -13.72
C VAL A 8 -9.88 -15.05 -14.71
N VAL A 9 -10.62 -13.97 -14.48
CA VAL A 9 -10.44 -12.68 -15.15
C VAL A 9 -9.59 -11.78 -14.26
N ALA A 10 -8.58 -11.12 -14.84
CA ALA A 10 -7.62 -10.30 -14.12
C ALA A 10 -7.53 -8.87 -14.68
N PHE A 11 -7.78 -7.89 -13.81
CA PHE A 11 -7.61 -6.47 -14.07
C PHE A 11 -6.43 -5.97 -13.24
N LYS A 12 -5.36 -5.53 -13.91
CA LYS A 12 -4.07 -5.23 -13.29
C LYS A 12 -3.68 -3.77 -13.52
N GLY A 13 -2.97 -3.20 -12.55
CA GLY A 13 -2.42 -1.86 -12.67
C GLY A 13 -3.47 -0.74 -12.64
N ILE A 14 -4.54 -0.91 -11.86
CA ILE A 14 -5.56 0.13 -11.67
C ILE A 14 -5.08 1.13 -10.62
N HIS A 15 -5.06 2.42 -10.96
CA HIS A 15 -4.78 3.48 -9.99
C HIS A 15 -5.95 3.66 -9.03
N TYR A 16 -5.70 3.48 -7.72
CA TYR A 16 -6.69 3.81 -6.69
C TYR A 16 -6.46 5.19 -6.05
N ALA A 17 -5.30 5.82 -6.31
CA ALA A 17 -4.94 7.15 -5.81
C ALA A 17 -4.00 7.87 -6.78
N ALA A 18 -3.85 9.18 -6.62
CA ALA A 18 -2.89 9.96 -7.39
C ALA A 18 -1.43 9.55 -7.05
N PRO A 19 -0.50 9.59 -8.03
CA PRO A 19 0.90 9.24 -7.79
C PRO A 19 1.54 10.10 -6.67
N PRO A 20 2.16 9.49 -5.65
CA PRO A 20 2.69 10.19 -4.47
C PRO A 20 4.13 10.72 -4.70
N ARG A 21 4.35 11.41 -5.82
CA ARG A 21 5.65 11.97 -6.24
C ARG A 21 5.64 13.48 -6.30
N GLY A 22 6.83 14.09 -6.31
CA GLY A 22 6.97 15.56 -6.33
C GLY A 22 6.31 16.20 -5.12
N GLU A 23 5.42 17.17 -5.34
CA GLU A 23 4.68 17.85 -4.26
C GLU A 23 3.76 16.91 -3.45
N ASN A 24 3.36 15.77 -4.02
CA ASN A 24 2.56 14.76 -3.30
C ASN A 24 3.41 13.83 -2.43
N ARG A 25 4.74 13.91 -2.51
CA ARG A 25 5.63 13.12 -1.65
C ARG A 25 5.47 13.59 -0.19
N PHE A 26 5.39 12.62 0.72
CA PHE A 26 5.14 12.84 2.16
C PHE A 26 3.84 13.61 2.44
N ARG A 27 2.78 13.29 1.69
CA ARG A 27 1.43 13.80 1.92
C ARG A 27 0.41 12.66 1.98
N PRO A 28 -0.75 12.88 2.62
CA PRO A 28 -1.89 11.99 2.51
C PRO A 28 -2.27 11.73 1.04
N ARG A 29 -2.85 10.56 0.77
CA ARG A 29 -3.44 10.22 -0.53
C ARG A 29 -4.34 11.34 -1.06
N ALA A 30 -4.21 11.62 -2.35
CA ALA A 30 -5.18 12.39 -3.13
C ALA A 30 -5.96 11.43 -4.05
N PRO A 31 -7.23 11.74 -4.37
CA PRO A 31 -8.01 10.95 -5.32
C PRO A 31 -7.28 10.77 -6.65
N PRO A 32 -7.45 9.62 -7.33
CA PRO A 32 -6.87 9.45 -8.66
C PRO A 32 -7.46 10.49 -9.63
N ALA A 33 -6.69 10.88 -10.64
CA ALA A 33 -7.18 11.80 -11.66
C ALA A 33 -8.35 11.16 -12.42
N ASN A 34 -9.40 11.94 -12.70
CA ASN A 34 -10.46 11.52 -13.61
C ASN A 34 -9.86 11.23 -14.98
N ARG A 35 -10.09 10.02 -15.50
CA ARG A 35 -9.65 9.62 -16.83
C ARG A 35 -10.85 9.54 -17.76
N SER A 36 -10.76 10.20 -18.91
CA SER A 36 -11.72 10.06 -20.00
C SER A 36 -11.38 8.91 -20.96
N GLU A 37 -10.15 8.41 -20.90
CA GLU A 37 -9.65 7.35 -21.77
C GLU A 37 -9.68 5.99 -21.07
N LEU A 38 -10.02 4.95 -21.83
CA LEU A 38 -10.02 3.56 -21.36
C LEU A 38 -8.61 3.13 -20.94
N LEU A 39 -8.50 2.53 -19.76
CA LEU A 39 -7.25 1.93 -19.28
C LEU A 39 -7.22 0.45 -19.65
N LEU A 40 -6.23 0.04 -20.45
CA LEU A 40 -5.98 -1.36 -20.76
C LEU A 40 -5.32 -2.03 -19.54
N ALA A 41 -6.12 -2.41 -18.53
CA ALA A 41 -5.71 -2.97 -17.24
C ALA A 41 -5.19 -4.42 -17.34
N THR A 42 -4.21 -4.67 -18.19
CA THR A 42 -3.71 -6.01 -18.55
C THR A 42 -2.32 -6.32 -17.99
N ALA A 43 -1.60 -5.29 -17.52
CA ALA A 43 -0.26 -5.40 -16.97
C ALA A 43 -0.23 -4.85 -15.54
N TYR A 44 0.65 -5.40 -14.71
CA TYR A 44 0.85 -4.87 -13.37
C TYR A 44 1.38 -3.45 -13.40
N GLY A 45 0.95 -2.65 -12.43
CA GLY A 45 1.57 -1.36 -12.13
C GLY A 45 2.95 -1.54 -11.51
N SER A 46 3.70 -0.44 -11.39
CA SER A 46 5.02 -0.47 -10.77
C SER A 46 4.94 -0.79 -9.28
N LYS A 47 5.90 -1.57 -8.77
CA LYS A 47 6.11 -1.77 -7.33
C LYS A 47 6.56 -0.46 -6.68
N CYS A 48 6.18 -0.22 -5.43
CA CYS A 48 6.66 0.96 -4.71
C CYS A 48 8.19 0.93 -4.51
N ALA A 49 8.78 2.12 -4.47
CA ALA A 49 10.21 2.30 -4.30
C ALA A 49 10.73 1.52 -3.09
N GLN A 50 11.65 0.59 -3.35
CA GLN A 50 12.20 -0.33 -2.37
C GLN A 50 13.54 -0.88 -2.85
N THR A 51 14.40 -1.24 -1.90
CA THR A 51 15.62 -1.99 -2.18
C THR A 51 15.26 -3.45 -2.41
N GLY A 52 15.93 -4.11 -3.37
CA GLY A 52 15.76 -5.54 -3.58
C GLY A 52 16.26 -6.36 -2.38
N GLY A 53 15.66 -7.52 -2.14
CA GLY A 53 16.05 -8.42 -1.06
C GLY A 53 15.06 -9.57 -0.88
N SER A 54 15.07 -10.20 0.30
CA SER A 54 14.25 -11.37 0.62
C SER A 54 12.73 -11.16 0.54
N PHE A 55 12.26 -9.91 0.46
CA PHE A 55 10.84 -9.56 0.48
C PHE A 55 10.34 -8.89 -0.81
N GLY A 56 11.21 -8.68 -1.80
CA GLY A 56 10.81 -7.97 -3.03
C GLY A 56 11.98 -7.58 -3.92
N SER A 57 11.71 -7.45 -5.21
CA SER A 57 12.69 -6.95 -6.18
C SER A 57 12.85 -5.43 -6.04
N ALA A 58 14.02 -4.92 -6.38
CA ALA A 58 14.25 -3.48 -6.34
C ALA A 58 13.27 -2.72 -7.25
N SER A 59 12.83 -1.55 -6.79
CA SER A 59 12.07 -0.59 -7.57
C SER A 59 12.45 0.82 -7.15
N VAL A 60 12.45 1.75 -8.10
CA VAL A 60 12.68 3.18 -7.85
C VAL A 60 11.44 4.03 -8.19
N SER A 61 10.30 3.39 -8.45
CA SER A 61 9.07 4.11 -8.79
C SER A 61 8.34 4.61 -7.55
N GLU A 62 8.02 5.90 -7.52
CA GLU A 62 7.04 6.46 -6.58
C GLU A 62 5.63 6.37 -7.11
N ASP A 63 5.46 6.31 -8.44
CA ASP A 63 4.16 6.04 -9.05
C ASP A 63 3.87 4.55 -8.87
N CYS A 64 3.23 4.21 -7.75
CA CYS A 64 3.05 2.83 -7.32
C CYS A 64 1.71 2.52 -6.66
N LEU A 65 0.79 3.49 -6.53
CA LEU A 65 -0.50 3.32 -5.87
C LEU A 65 -1.51 2.62 -6.79
N TYR A 66 -1.18 1.36 -7.08
CA TYR A 66 -1.93 0.46 -7.94
C TYR A 66 -2.56 -0.66 -7.12
N LEU A 67 -3.73 -1.10 -7.57
CA LEU A 67 -4.35 -2.35 -7.17
C LEU A 67 -4.62 -3.24 -8.39
N ASN A 68 -4.86 -4.51 -8.11
CA ASN A 68 -5.28 -5.51 -9.10
C ASN A 68 -6.49 -6.25 -8.57
N VAL A 69 -7.44 -6.57 -9.46
CA VAL A 69 -8.66 -7.33 -9.18
C VAL A 69 -8.61 -8.63 -9.95
N PHE A 70 -8.89 -9.74 -9.28
CA PHE A 70 -9.00 -11.07 -9.86
C PHE A 70 -10.37 -11.64 -9.49
N THR A 71 -11.14 -12.07 -10.49
CA THR A 71 -12.54 -12.47 -10.29
C THR A 71 -12.88 -13.73 -11.09
N PRO A 72 -13.86 -14.55 -10.67
CA PRO A 72 -14.29 -15.69 -11.47
C PRO A 72 -14.74 -15.26 -12.87
N ASP A 73 -14.46 -16.08 -13.88
CA ASP A 73 -14.92 -15.87 -15.27
C ASP A 73 -16.40 -16.24 -15.44
N THR A 74 -17.25 -15.68 -14.58
CA THR A 74 -18.70 -15.89 -14.51
C THR A 74 -19.34 -14.67 -13.86
N THR A 75 -20.54 -14.30 -14.30
CA THR A 75 -21.34 -13.27 -13.63
C THR A 75 -21.85 -13.77 -12.27
N GLY A 76 -21.76 -12.93 -11.25
CA GLY A 76 -22.25 -13.24 -9.91
C GLY A 76 -22.03 -12.09 -8.93
N GLU A 77 -22.42 -12.33 -7.69
CA GLU A 77 -22.16 -11.46 -6.55
C GLU A 77 -21.27 -12.24 -5.57
N PHE A 78 -19.96 -11.95 -5.61
CA PHE A 78 -18.95 -12.71 -4.89
C PHE A 78 -18.46 -11.96 -3.65
N PRO A 79 -18.19 -12.65 -2.53
CA PRO A 79 -17.45 -12.05 -1.43
C PRO A 79 -16.10 -11.51 -1.93
N VAL A 80 -15.64 -10.42 -1.33
CA VAL A 80 -14.39 -9.76 -1.71
C VAL A 80 -13.33 -10.00 -0.65
N MET A 81 -12.13 -10.43 -1.06
CA MET A 81 -10.96 -10.56 -0.20
C MET A 81 -9.86 -9.59 -0.63
N VAL A 82 -9.45 -8.67 0.25
CA VAL A 82 -8.42 -7.67 -0.02
C VAL A 82 -7.12 -8.03 0.69
N TRP A 83 -6.09 -8.37 -0.10
CA TRP A 83 -4.76 -8.75 0.36
C TRP A 83 -3.88 -7.52 0.61
N ILE A 84 -3.39 -7.39 1.85
CA ILE A 84 -2.39 -6.41 2.23
C ILE A 84 -1.06 -7.15 2.43
N HIS A 85 -0.10 -6.91 1.53
CA HIS A 85 1.17 -7.64 1.55
C HIS A 85 2.02 -7.30 2.79
N GLY A 86 2.83 -8.27 3.22
CA GLY A 86 3.87 -8.13 4.25
C GLY A 86 5.14 -7.46 3.74
N GLY A 87 6.29 -7.81 4.34
CA GLY A 87 7.60 -7.25 3.99
C GLY A 87 8.07 -6.11 4.91
N ALA A 88 7.70 -6.18 6.19
CA ALA A 88 8.17 -5.32 7.28
C ALA A 88 7.99 -3.80 7.03
N PHE A 89 7.05 -3.41 6.15
CA PHE A 89 6.89 -2.03 5.66
C PHE A 89 8.10 -1.49 4.87
N VAL A 90 9.07 -2.35 4.51
CA VAL A 90 10.28 -1.96 3.78
C VAL A 90 10.34 -2.41 2.34
N ALA A 91 9.62 -3.49 2.01
CA ALA A 91 9.56 -4.12 0.70
C ALA A 91 8.23 -4.88 0.55
N GLY A 92 7.97 -5.39 -0.64
CA GLY A 92 6.76 -6.12 -0.99
C GLY A 92 5.96 -5.46 -2.11
N SER A 93 4.98 -6.18 -2.64
CA SER A 93 4.08 -5.70 -3.67
C SER A 93 2.80 -6.55 -3.72
N GLY A 94 1.71 -5.96 -4.19
CA GLY A 94 0.49 -6.68 -4.58
C GLY A 94 0.56 -7.32 -5.98
N ASN A 95 1.69 -7.21 -6.68
CA ASN A 95 1.87 -7.88 -7.97
C ASN A 95 2.12 -9.38 -7.74
N ASP A 96 1.49 -10.24 -8.54
CA ASP A 96 1.90 -11.65 -8.67
C ASP A 96 3.33 -11.69 -9.24
N PRO A 97 4.25 -12.55 -8.76
CA PRO A 97 5.59 -12.69 -9.31
C PRO A 97 5.61 -12.74 -10.85
N GLU A 98 6.33 -11.78 -11.43
CA GLU A 98 6.73 -11.83 -12.84
C GLU A 98 7.50 -13.14 -13.11
N ASN A 99 6.92 -13.99 -13.96
CA ASN A 99 7.59 -15.10 -14.64
C ASN A 99 7.99 -16.31 -13.78
N GLY A 100 7.18 -16.67 -12.77
CA GLY A 100 7.31 -17.98 -12.12
C GLY A 100 8.69 -18.23 -11.51
N ASN A 101 9.41 -17.18 -11.09
CA ASN A 101 10.69 -17.34 -10.40
C ASN A 101 10.41 -17.89 -9.00
N PRO A 102 10.69 -19.19 -8.75
CA PRO A 102 10.34 -19.84 -7.49
C PRO A 102 11.18 -19.33 -6.32
N ASP A 103 12.28 -18.63 -6.59
CA ASP A 103 13.20 -18.10 -5.58
C ASP A 103 12.69 -16.81 -4.92
N TYR A 104 11.62 -16.21 -5.44
CA TYR A 104 11.01 -14.99 -4.91
C TYR A 104 9.71 -15.30 -4.15
N GLN A 105 9.86 -15.72 -2.90
CA GLN A 105 8.79 -15.81 -1.90
C GLN A 105 8.71 -14.48 -1.12
N PRO A 106 7.52 -14.02 -0.65
CA PRO A 106 6.25 -14.72 -0.63
C PRO A 106 5.39 -14.39 -1.86
N THR A 107 4.99 -15.42 -2.61
CA THR A 107 4.12 -15.30 -3.78
C THR A 107 2.65 -15.31 -3.33
N TYR A 108 1.88 -14.29 -3.67
CA TYR A 108 0.42 -14.32 -3.51
C TYR A 108 -0.22 -14.51 -4.88
N HIS A 109 -0.61 -15.76 -5.19
CA HIS A 109 -1.32 -16.10 -6.42
C HIS A 109 -2.82 -16.26 -6.13
N PRO A 110 -3.71 -15.50 -6.78
CA PRO A 110 -5.12 -15.39 -6.40
C PRO A 110 -5.97 -16.60 -6.83
N LYS A 111 -5.51 -17.40 -7.80
CA LYS A 111 -6.28 -18.47 -8.47
C LYS A 111 -7.04 -19.41 -7.53
N VAL A 112 -6.39 -19.88 -6.46
CA VAL A 112 -7.02 -20.86 -5.55
C VAL A 112 -8.22 -20.26 -4.81
N LEU A 113 -8.16 -18.97 -4.47
CA LEU A 113 -9.27 -18.28 -3.82
C LEU A 113 -10.34 -17.89 -4.85
N VAL A 114 -9.94 -17.40 -6.02
CA VAL A 114 -10.88 -17.09 -7.10
C VAL A 114 -11.67 -18.33 -7.53
N GLY A 115 -11.02 -19.49 -7.64
CA GLY A 115 -11.67 -20.77 -7.94
C GLY A 115 -12.68 -21.24 -6.88
N GLN A 116 -12.73 -20.59 -5.70
CA GLN A 116 -13.73 -20.81 -4.67
C GLN A 116 -14.90 -19.80 -4.73
N GLY A 117 -14.98 -18.99 -5.79
CA GLY A 117 -16.04 -18.00 -5.98
C GLY A 117 -15.82 -16.74 -5.14
N VAL A 118 -14.61 -16.20 -5.17
CA VAL A 118 -14.21 -15.00 -4.40
C VAL A 118 -13.54 -13.99 -5.32
N VAL A 119 -13.90 -12.72 -5.21
CA VAL A 119 -13.12 -11.64 -5.83
C VAL A 119 -11.91 -11.35 -4.95
N VAL A 120 -10.72 -11.40 -5.53
CA VAL A 120 -9.48 -11.11 -4.82
C VAL A 120 -8.92 -9.77 -5.30
N VAL A 121 -8.70 -8.85 -4.36
CA VAL A 121 -8.04 -7.57 -4.61
C VAL A 121 -6.66 -7.58 -3.96
N THR A 122 -5.64 -7.16 -4.69
CA THR A 122 -4.28 -6.98 -4.18
C THR A 122 -3.88 -5.53 -4.38
N LEU A 123 -3.06 -4.96 -3.50
CA LEU A 123 -2.64 -3.56 -3.62
C LEU A 123 -1.17 -3.36 -3.27
N ASN A 124 -0.57 -2.33 -3.85
CA ASN A 124 0.67 -1.73 -3.36
C ASN A 124 0.34 -0.60 -2.37
N TYR A 125 1.25 -0.29 -1.46
CA TYR A 125 1.19 0.91 -0.59
C TYR A 125 2.61 1.45 -0.36
N ARG A 126 2.77 2.73 -0.03
CA ARG A 126 4.11 3.32 0.17
C ARG A 126 4.88 2.66 1.31
N LEU A 127 6.21 2.58 1.16
CA LEU A 127 7.13 1.85 2.03
C LEU A 127 8.23 2.75 2.60
N ARG A 128 8.89 2.31 3.68
CA ARG A 128 10.03 2.98 4.35
C ARG A 128 9.77 4.47 4.58
N ILE A 129 10.78 5.31 4.34
CA ILE A 129 10.74 6.77 4.48
C ILE A 129 9.56 7.37 3.71
N LEU A 130 9.30 6.88 2.48
CA LEU A 130 8.24 7.41 1.62
C LEU A 130 6.82 7.14 2.17
N GLY A 131 6.64 6.05 2.90
CA GLY A 131 5.35 5.68 3.50
C GLY A 131 5.18 6.07 4.96
N PHE A 132 6.27 6.23 5.73
CA PHE A 132 6.21 6.23 7.19
C PHE A 132 7.14 7.26 7.85
N LEU A 133 7.64 8.26 7.11
CA LEU A 133 8.35 9.38 7.71
C LEU A 133 7.36 10.28 8.49
N SER A 134 7.45 10.23 9.82
CA SER A 134 6.88 11.25 10.71
C SER A 134 7.92 12.34 10.96
N HIS A 135 7.55 13.61 10.79
CA HIS A 135 8.43 14.74 11.04
C HIS A 135 7.62 15.99 11.42
N PRO A 136 8.06 16.81 12.40
CA PRO A 136 7.30 17.98 12.85
C PRO A 136 6.90 18.94 11.72
N ILE A 137 7.82 19.23 10.78
CA ILE A 137 7.52 20.08 9.60
C ILE A 137 6.33 19.55 8.77
N LEU A 138 6.21 18.23 8.61
CA LEU A 138 5.15 17.60 7.82
C LEU A 138 3.82 17.59 8.61
N SER A 139 3.89 17.43 9.92
CA SER A 139 2.72 17.50 10.80
C SER A 139 2.12 18.90 10.86
N VAL A 140 2.97 19.94 10.86
CA VAL A 140 2.52 21.34 10.78
C VAL A 140 1.84 21.61 9.43
N GLU A 141 2.41 21.13 8.33
CA GLU A 141 1.80 21.29 7.00
C GLU A 141 0.44 20.57 6.87
N SER A 142 0.28 19.39 7.47
CA SER A 142 -0.95 18.60 7.36
C SER A 142 -2.05 19.06 8.33
N GLY A 143 -1.67 19.63 9.47
CA GLY A 143 -2.59 19.96 10.58
C GLY A 143 -3.15 18.75 11.33
N MET A 144 -2.74 17.52 10.98
CA MET A 144 -3.28 16.26 11.55
C MET A 144 -2.19 15.28 11.98
N GLY A 145 -0.92 15.68 11.97
CA GLY A 145 0.21 14.77 12.15
C GLY A 145 0.79 14.24 10.83
N SER A 146 1.90 13.51 10.90
CA SER A 146 2.63 13.02 9.74
C SER A 146 3.10 11.59 9.92
N GLY A 147 3.49 10.98 8.80
CA GLY A 147 3.68 9.54 8.72
C GLY A 147 2.38 8.81 8.43
N ASN A 148 2.39 7.49 8.62
CA ASN A 148 1.27 6.59 8.32
C ASN A 148 0.71 6.67 6.89
N TYR A 149 1.42 7.32 5.95
CA TYR A 149 0.97 7.47 4.56
C TYR A 149 0.70 6.12 3.89
N GLY A 150 1.52 5.10 4.18
CA GLY A 150 1.29 3.74 3.69
C GLY A 150 -0.01 3.11 4.24
N ILE A 151 -0.42 3.42 5.47
CA ILE A 151 -1.72 2.97 6.02
C ILE A 151 -2.87 3.73 5.35
N MET A 152 -2.71 5.05 5.16
CA MET A 152 -3.70 5.87 4.46
C MET A 152 -3.87 5.44 2.98
N ASP A 153 -2.80 4.96 2.34
CA ASP A 153 -2.85 4.39 0.98
C ASP A 153 -3.71 3.12 0.96
N GLN A 154 -3.55 2.23 1.95
CA GLN A 154 -4.40 1.04 2.07
C GLN A 154 -5.87 1.41 2.27
N GLN A 155 -6.17 2.42 3.09
CA GLN A 155 -7.53 2.94 3.27
C GLN A 155 -8.11 3.49 1.96
N ALA A 156 -7.28 4.16 1.15
CA ALA A 156 -7.68 4.63 -0.17
C ALA A 156 -8.06 3.47 -1.10
N ALA A 157 -7.28 2.39 -1.09
CA ALA A 157 -7.59 1.19 -1.86
C ALA A 157 -8.89 0.52 -1.36
N LEU A 158 -9.12 0.46 -0.05
CA LEU A 158 -10.37 -0.07 0.51
C LEU A 158 -11.58 0.81 0.15
N ALA A 159 -11.43 2.13 0.16
CA ALA A 159 -12.46 3.05 -0.31
C ALA A 159 -12.73 2.87 -1.82
N TRP A 160 -11.68 2.62 -2.62
CA TRP A 160 -11.83 2.27 -4.02
C TRP A 160 -12.65 0.98 -4.17
N VAL A 161 -12.35 -0.07 -3.39
CA VAL A 161 -13.12 -1.33 -3.40
C VAL A 161 -14.60 -1.04 -3.11
N GLN A 162 -14.90 -0.28 -2.05
CA GLN A 162 -16.28 0.08 -1.71
C GLN A 162 -17.02 0.82 -2.83
N SER A 163 -16.32 1.66 -3.61
CA SER A 163 -16.96 2.48 -4.65
C SER A 163 -17.00 1.83 -6.04
N ASN A 164 -16.28 0.72 -6.28
CA ASN A 164 -16.08 0.21 -7.63
C ASN A 164 -16.27 -1.31 -7.75
N ILE A 165 -16.17 -2.09 -6.68
CA ILE A 165 -16.07 -3.56 -6.81
C ILE A 165 -17.38 -4.23 -7.26
N GLU A 166 -18.51 -3.51 -7.17
CA GLU A 166 -19.84 -4.00 -7.58
C GLU A 166 -20.08 -3.94 -9.10
N GLU A 167 -19.22 -3.24 -9.86
CA GLU A 167 -19.34 -3.17 -11.31
C GLU A 167 -19.37 -4.58 -11.93
N GLU A 168 -20.15 -4.76 -12.99
CA GLU A 168 -20.48 -6.07 -13.56
C GLU A 168 -19.23 -6.88 -13.96
N GLU A 169 -18.17 -6.19 -14.40
CA GLU A 169 -16.90 -6.80 -14.77
C GLU A 169 -16.12 -7.38 -13.59
N TYR A 170 -16.36 -6.89 -12.37
CA TYR A 170 -15.74 -7.41 -11.15
C TYR A 170 -16.68 -8.35 -10.40
N GLY A 171 -17.97 -8.01 -10.26
CA GLY A 171 -18.98 -8.84 -9.61
C GLY A 171 -18.78 -9.04 -8.10
N GLY A 172 -18.10 -8.11 -7.41
CA GLY A 172 -17.86 -8.20 -5.98
C GLY A 172 -18.97 -7.56 -5.14
N ASP A 173 -19.24 -8.12 -3.97
CA ASP A 173 -20.16 -7.57 -2.98
C ASP A 173 -19.43 -6.61 -2.02
N PRO A 174 -19.64 -5.27 -2.13
CA PRO A 174 -19.00 -4.30 -1.26
C PRO A 174 -19.45 -4.43 0.21
N SER A 175 -20.60 -5.08 0.48
CA SER A 175 -21.11 -5.37 1.82
C SER A 175 -20.51 -6.65 2.44
N ASN A 176 -19.64 -7.35 1.72
CA ASN A 176 -19.02 -8.59 2.16
C ASN A 176 -17.50 -8.63 1.88
N VAL A 177 -16.83 -7.57 2.32
CA VAL A 177 -15.38 -7.41 2.19
C VAL A 177 -14.61 -7.99 3.39
N THR A 178 -13.64 -8.86 3.13
CA THR A 178 -12.68 -9.40 4.09
C THR A 178 -11.29 -8.84 3.80
N ILE A 179 -10.68 -8.14 4.75
CA ILE A 179 -9.25 -7.79 4.65
C ILE A 179 -8.38 -8.89 5.25
N PHE A 180 -7.24 -9.16 4.65
CA PHE A 180 -6.30 -10.14 5.18
C PHE A 180 -4.86 -9.82 4.78
N GLY A 181 -3.91 -10.24 5.63
CA GLY A 181 -2.52 -9.88 5.45
C GLY A 181 -1.58 -10.66 6.35
N GLU A 182 -0.33 -10.80 5.91
CA GLU A 182 0.73 -11.53 6.61
C GLU A 182 1.84 -10.60 7.12
N SER A 183 2.40 -10.87 8.30
CA SER A 183 3.49 -10.09 8.91
C SER A 183 3.12 -8.60 9.03
N ALA A 184 3.83 -7.69 8.36
CA ALA A 184 3.46 -6.28 8.27
C ALA A 184 2.06 -6.04 7.64
N GLY A 185 1.61 -6.93 6.77
CA GLY A 185 0.24 -6.96 6.27
C GLY A 185 -0.76 -7.33 7.36
N GLY A 186 -0.40 -8.27 8.25
CA GLY A 186 -1.22 -8.61 9.42
C GLY A 186 -1.28 -7.45 10.43
N HIS A 187 -0.14 -6.76 10.65
CA HIS A 187 -0.09 -5.50 11.40
C HIS A 187 -1.03 -4.45 10.77
N SER A 188 -0.98 -4.32 9.45
CA SER A 188 -1.86 -3.42 8.70
C SER A 188 -3.34 -3.77 8.90
N VAL A 189 -3.73 -5.05 8.81
CA VAL A 189 -5.10 -5.51 9.09
C VAL A 189 -5.54 -5.11 10.50
N MET A 190 -4.68 -5.32 11.50
CA MET A 190 -4.98 -4.87 12.86
C MET A 190 -5.10 -3.35 12.95
N THR A 191 -4.31 -2.61 12.19
CA THR A 191 -4.41 -1.15 12.14
C THR A 191 -5.74 -0.69 11.57
N GLN A 192 -6.19 -1.30 10.48
CA GLN A 192 -7.51 -0.99 9.93
C GLN A 192 -8.66 -1.35 10.89
N LEU A 193 -8.51 -2.39 11.72
CA LEU A 193 -9.52 -2.76 12.73
C LEU A 193 -9.75 -1.69 13.80
N VAL A 194 -8.75 -0.90 14.14
CA VAL A 194 -8.85 0.13 15.19
C VAL A 194 -8.92 1.56 14.64
N SER A 195 -8.64 1.74 13.36
CA SER A 195 -8.69 3.03 12.69
C SER A 195 -10.12 3.50 12.46
N SER A 196 -10.44 4.72 12.90
CA SER A 196 -11.73 5.34 12.57
C SER A 196 -11.85 5.66 11.07
N GLN A 197 -10.73 5.90 10.38
CA GLN A 197 -10.71 6.18 8.94
C GLN A 197 -11.01 4.94 8.08
N ALA A 198 -10.90 3.74 8.64
CA ALA A 198 -11.23 2.49 7.95
C ALA A 198 -12.64 1.97 8.28
N GLN A 199 -13.36 2.66 9.17
CA GLN A 199 -14.68 2.24 9.61
C GLN A 199 -15.66 2.14 8.43
N GLY A 200 -16.30 0.98 8.29
CA GLY A 200 -17.25 0.72 7.22
C GLY A 200 -16.63 0.35 5.87
N LEU A 201 -15.29 0.30 5.75
CA LEU A 201 -14.64 -0.10 4.50
C LEU A 201 -14.49 -1.62 4.34
N PHE A 202 -14.68 -2.39 5.41
CA PHE A 202 -14.62 -3.85 5.40
C PHE A 202 -15.47 -4.46 6.52
N HIS A 203 -15.68 -5.77 6.46
CA HIS A 203 -16.64 -6.51 7.28
C HIS A 203 -16.01 -7.66 8.07
N LYS A 204 -14.88 -8.20 7.57
CA LYS A 204 -14.17 -9.33 8.18
C LYS A 204 -12.67 -9.09 8.09
N ALA A 205 -11.91 -9.71 9.00
CA ALA A 205 -10.46 -9.55 9.07
C ALA A 205 -9.77 -10.88 9.35
N ILE A 206 -8.65 -11.15 8.68
CA ILE A 206 -7.76 -12.29 8.96
C ILE A 206 -6.35 -11.77 9.17
N VAL A 207 -5.79 -12.02 10.34
CA VAL A 207 -4.44 -11.59 10.73
C VAL A 207 -3.51 -12.79 10.72
N GLN A 208 -2.57 -12.84 9.77
CA GLN A 208 -1.58 -13.93 9.66
C GLN A 208 -0.24 -13.46 10.21
N SER A 209 0.21 -13.99 11.35
CA SER A 209 1.54 -13.67 11.91
C SER A 209 1.82 -12.16 12.06
N GLY A 210 0.79 -11.34 12.25
CA GLY A 210 0.89 -9.90 12.48
C GLY A 210 0.44 -9.55 13.90
N THR A 211 0.99 -8.46 14.47
CA THR A 211 0.61 -7.98 15.80
C THR A 211 0.84 -6.48 15.94
N TYR A 212 0.02 -5.82 16.76
CA TYR A 212 0.32 -4.51 17.33
C TYR A 212 1.40 -4.74 18.38
N ALA A 213 2.62 -4.30 18.10
CA ALA A 213 3.69 -4.40 19.09
C ALA A 213 3.40 -3.43 20.26
N PRO A 214 3.58 -3.85 21.52
CA PRO A 214 3.52 -2.95 22.68
C PRO A 214 4.51 -1.77 22.59
N SER A 215 5.49 -1.87 21.69
CA SER A 215 6.51 -0.87 21.40
C SER A 215 6.15 0.07 20.23
N GLN A 216 4.88 0.11 19.79
CA GLN A 216 4.51 1.03 18.72
C GLN A 216 4.69 2.49 19.16
N LEU A 217 5.37 3.26 18.33
CA LEU A 217 5.76 4.62 18.68
C LEU A 217 4.54 5.53 18.69
N SER A 218 4.47 6.44 19.66
CA SER A 218 3.59 7.61 19.56
C SER A 218 4.12 8.57 18.50
N LEU A 219 3.24 9.42 17.93
CA LEU A 219 3.65 10.44 16.97
C LEU A 219 4.84 11.29 17.46
N PRO A 220 4.88 11.84 18.69
CA PRO A 220 6.03 12.62 19.16
C PRO A 220 7.35 11.84 19.15
N LEU A 221 7.34 10.54 19.47
CA LEU A 221 8.54 9.70 19.41
C LEU A 221 8.94 9.38 17.96
N ALA A 222 7.97 9.10 17.09
CA ALA A 222 8.22 8.88 15.68
C ALA A 222 8.80 10.15 15.01
N GLU A 223 8.29 11.33 15.37
CA GLU A 223 8.81 12.62 14.93
C GLU A 223 10.21 12.92 15.44
N ALA A 224 10.51 12.61 16.72
CA ALA A 224 11.85 12.77 17.28
C ALA A 224 12.88 11.90 16.54
N ILE A 225 12.50 10.69 16.16
CA ILE A 225 13.32 9.79 15.34
C ILE A 225 13.45 10.33 13.91
N GLY A 226 12.34 10.75 13.31
CA GLY A 226 12.29 11.25 11.94
C GLY A 226 13.00 12.59 11.76
N ALA A 227 13.19 13.39 12.82
CA ALA A 227 13.90 14.68 12.79
C ALA A 227 15.38 14.57 12.35
N ALA A 228 15.99 13.39 12.43
CA ALA A 228 17.33 13.15 11.88
C ALA A 228 17.34 13.01 10.34
N THR A 229 16.18 12.76 9.72
CA THR A 229 16.07 12.44 8.28
C THR A 229 16.59 13.57 7.38
N PRO A 230 16.26 14.87 7.61
CA PRO A 230 16.87 15.95 6.85
C PRO A 230 18.40 15.94 6.92
N MET A 231 19.00 15.73 8.09
CA MET A 231 20.45 15.70 8.25
C MET A 231 21.08 14.54 7.48
N THR A 232 20.53 13.33 7.60
CA THR A 232 20.99 12.15 6.85
C THR A 232 20.94 12.35 5.34
N LEU A 233 19.99 13.14 4.85
CA LEU A 233 19.75 13.38 3.43
C LEU A 233 20.30 14.72 2.93
N GLY A 234 21.04 15.48 3.75
CA GLY A 234 21.62 16.77 3.38
C GLY A 234 20.60 17.90 3.15
N CYS A 235 19.46 17.85 3.85
CA CYS A 235 18.35 18.80 3.81
C CYS A 235 18.17 19.62 5.10
N ASP A 236 19.07 19.47 6.08
CA ASP A 236 19.03 20.18 7.37
C ASP A 236 19.40 21.66 7.25
N SER A 237 20.27 22.03 6.30
CA SER A 237 20.62 23.43 6.04
C SER A 237 19.64 24.14 5.10
N ALA A 238 18.59 23.47 4.63
CA ALA A 238 17.59 24.07 3.77
C ALA A 238 16.65 24.97 4.60
N GLY A 239 16.32 26.16 4.08
CA GLY A 239 15.29 27.01 4.71
C GLY A 239 13.90 26.35 4.77
N ASP A 240 13.67 25.35 3.90
CA ASP A 240 12.52 24.45 3.92
C ASP A 240 13.00 23.01 3.69
N SER A 241 13.19 22.26 4.78
CA SER A 241 13.60 20.86 4.73
C SER A 241 12.56 19.95 4.06
N ALA A 242 11.26 20.27 4.15
CA ALA A 242 10.22 19.46 3.53
C ALA A 242 10.31 19.54 2.00
N ALA A 243 10.41 20.76 1.46
CA ALA A 243 10.62 20.98 0.04
C ALA A 243 11.93 20.37 -0.46
N CYS A 244 13.01 20.43 0.34
CA CYS A 244 14.27 19.76 0.02
C CYS A 244 14.08 18.24 -0.11
N LEU A 245 13.48 17.59 0.90
CA LEU A 245 13.23 16.15 0.91
C LEU A 245 12.34 15.70 -0.28
N ARG A 246 11.35 16.52 -0.67
CA ARG A 246 10.48 16.27 -1.83
C ARG A 246 11.22 16.29 -3.18
N ARG A 247 12.32 17.04 -3.28
CA ARG A 247 13.12 17.18 -4.51
C ARG A 247 14.22 16.14 -4.67
N LEU A 248 14.55 15.40 -3.60
CA LEU A 248 15.61 14.40 -3.67
C LEU A 248 15.28 13.30 -4.69
N PRO A 249 16.28 12.77 -5.42
CA PRO A 249 16.12 11.54 -6.18
C PRO A 249 15.69 10.39 -5.26
N VAL A 250 14.77 9.55 -5.72
CA VAL A 250 14.25 8.40 -4.95
C VAL A 250 15.39 7.48 -4.52
N GLN A 251 16.37 7.28 -5.38
CA GLN A 251 17.55 6.46 -5.12
C GLN A 251 18.35 6.97 -3.92
N ALA A 252 18.45 8.29 -3.73
CA ALA A 252 19.13 8.87 -2.56
C ALA A 252 18.35 8.56 -1.27
N ILE A 253 17.02 8.61 -1.32
CA ILE A 253 16.14 8.24 -0.20
C ILE A 253 16.27 6.74 0.12
N LEU A 254 16.29 5.87 -0.90
CA LEU A 254 16.44 4.42 -0.70
C LEU A 254 17.81 4.02 -0.15
N ALA A 255 18.86 4.77 -0.52
CA ALA A 255 20.22 4.56 -0.03
C ALA A 255 20.44 5.07 1.40
N ALA A 256 19.55 5.92 1.92
CA ALA A 256 19.66 6.48 3.25
C ALA A 256 19.67 5.37 4.32
N GLN A 257 20.73 5.39 5.12
CA GLN A 257 20.85 4.58 6.33
C GLN A 257 20.22 5.37 7.48
N GLY A 258 19.41 4.72 8.30
CA GLY A 258 18.65 5.43 9.31
C GLY A 258 17.76 4.50 10.11
N PRO A 259 16.92 5.09 10.99
CA PRO A 259 15.98 4.32 11.78
C PRO A 259 15.00 3.55 10.91
N VAL A 260 14.37 2.52 11.48
CA VAL A 260 13.25 1.85 10.82
C VAL A 260 12.02 2.76 10.94
N TYR A 261 11.44 3.11 9.78
CA TYR A 261 10.22 3.90 9.71
C TYR A 261 9.03 2.95 9.70
N LEU A 262 8.19 3.04 10.71
CA LEU A 262 7.05 2.15 10.97
C LEU A 262 5.79 2.98 11.22
N PRO A 263 4.60 2.37 11.11
CA PRO A 263 3.38 3.02 11.56
C PRO A 263 3.48 3.48 13.02
N SER A 264 2.96 4.67 13.31
CA SER A 264 2.92 5.27 14.64
C SER A 264 1.49 5.53 15.11
N VAL A 265 1.27 5.63 16.42
CA VAL A 265 -0.01 6.06 17.00
C VAL A 265 -0.08 7.59 16.95
N ASP A 266 -0.80 8.12 15.97
CA ASP A 266 -1.00 9.56 15.76
C ASP A 266 -2.37 10.08 16.26
N GLY A 267 -3.28 9.17 16.60
CA GLY A 267 -4.63 9.48 17.07
C GLY A 267 -5.65 9.75 15.96
N ASN A 268 -5.24 9.65 14.69
CA ASN A 268 -6.09 9.93 13.53
C ASN A 268 -6.19 8.73 12.57
N VAL A 269 -5.07 8.04 12.34
CA VAL A 269 -4.98 6.86 11.45
C VAL A 269 -4.97 5.58 12.27
#